data_AF-A0A5C7Z273-F1
#
_entry.id   AF-A0A5C7Z273-F1
#
_cell.length_a   1.000
_cell.length_b   1.000
_cell.length_c   1.000
_cell.angle_alpha   90.00
_cell.angle_beta   90.00
_cell.angle_gamma   90.00
#
_symmetry.space_group_name_H-M   'P 1'
#
loop_
_entity.id
_entity.type
_entity.pdbx_description
1 polymer ?
#
loop_
_entity_poly.entity_id
_entity_poly.type
_entity_poly.pdbx_seq_one_letter_code
_entity_poly.pdbx_strand_id
1 'polypeptide(L)'
;MKNNISTSLGLKQQELAQLLQVSRSQLSLYELGKRSLPVPAMEKLAVMLALAQKKAVKSEVKKSISVKEQNFLKKLLLKNNHQQLLVERKIKALEKKQNALATSKKLIAHLLKNESKMKKNELAVLKSIEVKSKNQEIENYAALLLQLELKKEVLIFEEKLLRKKL
;
A
#
# COMPACT_ATOMS: atom_id res chain seq x y z
N MET A 1 -26.46 21.08 -0.42
CA MET A 1 -25.39 21.74 -1.18
C MET A 1 -26.02 22.40 -2.39
N LYS A 2 -25.90 23.71 -2.58
CA LYS A 2 -26.44 24.38 -3.78
C LYS A 2 -25.46 24.15 -4.92
N ASN A 3 -25.92 23.53 -6.01
CA ASN A 3 -25.10 23.25 -7.19
C ASN A 3 -24.90 24.56 -7.97
N ASN A 4 -23.82 25.27 -7.67
CA ASN A 4 -23.48 26.51 -8.35
C ASN A 4 -22.69 26.21 -9.64
N ILE A 5 -22.89 27.01 -10.67
CA ILE A 5 -22.25 26.81 -11.98
C ILE A 5 -20.71 26.88 -11.87
N SER A 6 -20.20 27.78 -11.01
CA SER A 6 -18.78 27.84 -10.65
C SER A 6 -18.24 26.52 -10.12
N THR A 7 -18.99 25.85 -9.22
CA THR A 7 -18.60 24.56 -8.67
C THR A 7 -18.63 23.44 -9.71
N SER A 8 -19.59 23.45 -10.64
CA SER A 8 -19.65 22.48 -11.74
C SER A 8 -18.48 22.61 -12.72
N LEU A 9 -17.92 23.81 -12.86
CA LEU A 9 -16.73 24.08 -13.67
C LEU A 9 -15.42 23.90 -12.90
N GLY A 10 -15.47 23.60 -11.60
CA GLY A 10 -14.28 23.46 -10.74
C GLY A 10 -13.56 24.77 -10.43
N LEU A 11 -14.23 25.91 -10.60
CA LEU A 11 -13.67 27.25 -10.39
C LEU A 11 -14.28 27.91 -9.15
N LYS A 12 -13.54 28.79 -8.49
CA LYS A 12 -14.15 29.67 -7.49
C LYS A 12 -15.03 30.69 -8.19
N GLN A 13 -16.12 31.09 -7.53
CA GLN A 13 -17.05 32.10 -8.05
C GLN A 13 -16.36 33.40 -8.46
N GLN A 14 -15.31 33.82 -7.73
CA GLN A 14 -14.53 35.00 -8.08
C GLN A 14 -13.69 34.82 -9.35
N GLU A 15 -13.10 33.64 -9.55
CA GLU A 15 -12.31 33.29 -10.73
C GLU A 15 -13.19 33.20 -11.99
N LEU A 16 -14.37 32.58 -11.85
CA LEU A 16 -15.34 32.52 -12.94
C LEU A 16 -15.85 33.92 -13.32
N ALA A 17 -16.11 34.78 -12.33
CA ALA A 17 -16.54 36.16 -12.60
C ALA A 17 -15.47 36.95 -13.37
N GLN A 18 -14.19 36.78 -13.02
CA GLN A 18 -13.08 37.40 -13.73
C GLN A 18 -12.96 36.91 -15.18
N LEU A 19 -13.08 35.60 -15.42
CA LEU A 19 -13.05 35.02 -16.77
C LEU A 19 -14.20 35.51 -17.66
N LEU A 20 -15.38 35.69 -17.06
CA LEU A 20 -16.57 36.20 -17.73
C LEU A 20 -16.62 37.73 -17.82
N GLN A 21 -15.63 38.43 -17.24
CA GLN A 21 -15.55 39.89 -17.18
C GLN A 21 -16.78 40.54 -16.52
N VAL A 22 -17.31 39.89 -15.47
CA VAL A 22 -18.44 40.38 -14.66
C VAL A 22 -18.04 40.50 -13.20
N SER A 23 -18.82 41.23 -12.41
CA SER A 23 -18.57 41.30 -10.96
C SER A 23 -18.95 39.98 -10.27
N ARG A 24 -18.25 39.66 -9.17
CA ARG A 24 -18.57 38.50 -8.32
C ARG A 24 -20.02 38.53 -7.85
N SER A 25 -20.53 39.71 -7.49
CA SER A 25 -21.92 39.87 -7.04
C SER A 25 -22.92 39.55 -8.15
N GLN A 26 -22.65 40.02 -9.37
CA GLN A 26 -23.51 39.72 -10.52
C GLN A 26 -23.54 38.24 -10.86
N LEU A 27 -22.39 37.55 -10.79
CA LEU A 27 -22.33 36.10 -10.94
C LEU A 27 -23.09 35.37 -9.82
N SER A 28 -22.99 35.86 -8.58
CA SER A 28 -23.75 35.28 -7.45
C SER A 28 -25.26 35.46 -7.60
N LEU A 29 -25.72 36.60 -8.11
CA LEU A 29 -27.14 36.83 -8.36
C LEU A 29 -27.64 35.97 -9.51
N TYR A 30 -26.81 35.74 -10.52
CA TYR A 30 -27.12 34.82 -11.62
C TYR A 30 -27.23 33.37 -11.15
N GLU A 31 -26.29 32.88 -10.34
CA GLU A 31 -26.37 31.52 -9.76
C GLU A 31 -27.59 31.35 -8.83
N LEU A 32 -28.10 32.45 -8.25
CA LEU A 32 -29.33 32.46 -7.45
C LEU A 32 -30.61 32.65 -8.29
N GLY A 33 -30.49 32.79 -9.62
CA GLY A 33 -31.62 33.03 -10.52
C GLY A 33 -32.24 34.43 -10.41
N LYS A 34 -31.59 35.36 -9.70
CA LYS A 34 -32.13 36.69 -9.40
C LYS A 34 -31.81 37.75 -10.47
N ARG A 35 -30.84 37.50 -11.34
CA ARG A 35 -30.40 38.43 -12.39
C ARG A 35 -29.76 37.69 -13.56
N SER A 36 -29.97 38.15 -14.78
CA SER A 36 -29.28 37.62 -15.97
C SER A 36 -27.84 38.15 -16.06
N LEU A 37 -26.98 37.35 -16.72
CA LEU A 37 -25.65 37.80 -17.13
C LEU A 37 -25.73 38.59 -18.44
N PRO A 38 -24.76 39.48 -18.71
CA PRO A 38 -24.62 40.10 -20.03
C PRO A 38 -24.50 39.01 -21.11
N VAL A 39 -25.10 39.26 -22.28
CA VAL A 39 -25.03 38.36 -23.45
C VAL A 39 -23.61 37.84 -23.74
N PRO A 40 -22.55 38.68 -23.80
CA PRO A 40 -21.20 38.18 -24.08
C PRO A 40 -20.64 37.26 -22.98
N ALA A 41 -21.06 37.43 -21.73
CA ALA A 41 -20.68 36.54 -20.63
C ALA A 41 -21.44 35.20 -20.72
N MET A 42 -22.70 35.23 -21.14
CA MET A 42 -23.52 34.04 -21.30
C MET A 42 -23.01 33.14 -22.44
N GLU A 43 -22.61 33.73 -23.56
CA GLU A 43 -21.99 33.01 -24.69
C GLU A 43 -20.69 32.31 -24.27
N LYS A 44 -19.79 33.03 -23.57
CA LYS A 44 -18.55 32.45 -23.02
C LYS A 44 -18.84 31.30 -22.05
N LEU A 45 -19.81 31.46 -21.16
CA LEU A 45 -20.21 30.44 -20.20
C LEU A 45 -20.78 29.20 -20.89
N ALA A 46 -21.59 29.37 -21.95
CA ALA A 46 -22.12 28.26 -22.73
C ALA A 46 -21.00 27.44 -23.40
N VAL A 47 -19.99 28.11 -23.96
CA VAL A 47 -18.81 27.45 -24.55
C VAL A 47 -18.03 26.67 -23.47
N MET A 48 -17.79 27.27 -22.31
CA MET A 48 -17.10 26.61 -21.19
C MET A 48 -17.85 25.36 -20.71
N LEU A 49 -19.18 25.43 -20.57
CA LEU A 49 -20.01 24.30 -20.20
C LEU A 49 -20.02 23.20 -21.26
N ALA A 50 -20.09 23.55 -22.54
CA ALA A 50 -20.03 22.59 -23.64
C ALA A 50 -18.69 21.83 -23.66
N LEU A 51 -17.57 22.50 -23.38
CA LEU A 51 -16.26 21.86 -23.27
C LEU A 51 -16.17 20.94 -22.04
N ALA A 52 -16.71 21.38 -20.90
CA ALA A 52 -16.76 20.57 -19.67
C ALA A 52 -17.58 19.30 -19.87
N GLN A 53 -18.74 19.39 -20.53
CA GLN A 53 -19.60 18.25 -20.83
C GLN A 53 -18.99 17.30 -21.87
N LYS A 54 -18.33 17.81 -22.92
CA LYS A 54 -17.65 16.97 -23.93
C LYS A 54 -16.53 16.10 -23.34
N LYS A 55 -15.82 16.60 -22.33
CA LYS A 55 -14.75 15.84 -21.63
C LYS A 55 -15.27 14.65 -20.82
N ALA A 56 -16.52 14.72 -20.35
CA ALA A 56 -17.12 13.67 -19.51
C ALA A 56 -17.46 12.39 -20.29
N VAL A 57 -17.58 12.44 -21.62
CA VAL A 57 -18.12 11.32 -22.42
C VAL A 57 -17.03 10.42 -23.01
N LYS A 58 -15.78 10.88 -23.21
CA LYS A 58 -14.71 10.07 -23.81
C LYS A 58 -13.31 10.45 -23.35
N SER A 59 -13.00 10.25 -22.07
CA SER A 59 -11.60 10.07 -21.69
C SER A 59 -11.47 8.81 -20.86
N GLU A 60 -11.27 7.69 -21.56
CA GLU A 60 -10.27 6.73 -21.10
C GLU A 60 -9.00 7.54 -20.82
N VAL A 61 -8.83 7.94 -19.57
CA VAL A 61 -7.67 8.72 -19.17
C VAL A 61 -6.49 7.76 -19.22
N LYS A 62 -5.88 7.60 -20.40
CA LYS A 62 -4.44 7.35 -20.51
C LYS A 62 -3.79 8.58 -19.89
N LYS A 63 -3.71 8.59 -18.55
CA LYS A 63 -2.96 9.60 -17.80
C LYS A 63 -1.53 9.44 -18.28
N SER A 64 -1.06 10.34 -19.13
CA SER A 64 0.35 10.52 -19.36
C SER A 64 0.97 10.83 -18.00
N ILE A 65 1.58 9.81 -17.40
CA ILE A 65 2.12 9.90 -16.04
C ILE A 65 3.14 11.03 -16.06
N SER A 66 2.90 12.06 -15.24
CA SER A 66 3.82 13.18 -15.14
C SER A 66 5.18 12.67 -14.68
N VAL A 67 6.29 13.30 -15.11
CA VAL A 67 7.64 12.96 -14.65
C VAL A 67 7.74 12.91 -13.12
N LYS A 68 6.95 13.75 -12.42
CA LYS A 68 6.83 13.75 -10.95
C LYS A 68 6.17 12.48 -10.42
N GLU A 69 5.11 12.02 -11.06
CA GLU A 69 4.37 10.80 -10.70
C GLU A 69 5.23 9.55 -10.98
N GLN A 70 5.97 9.51 -12.09
CA GLN A 70 6.92 8.43 -12.37
C GLN A 70 8.03 8.36 -11.31
N ASN A 71 8.61 9.50 -10.94
CA ASN A 71 9.63 9.55 -9.90
C ASN A 71 9.09 9.15 -8.53
N PHE A 72 7.84 9.49 -8.22
CA PHE A 72 7.17 9.04 -7.01
C PHE A 72 6.98 7.51 -7.00
N LEU A 73 6.50 6.93 -8.10
CA LEU A 73 6.32 5.48 -8.23
C LEU A 73 7.66 4.72 -8.14
N LYS A 74 8.73 5.25 -8.75
CA LYS A 74 10.09 4.69 -8.60
C LYS A 74 10.58 4.68 -7.15
N LYS A 75 10.31 5.73 -6.39
CA LYS A 75 10.65 5.79 -4.95
C LYS A 75 9.86 4.74 -4.15
N LEU A 76 8.58 4.54 -4.46
CA LEU A 76 7.76 3.50 -3.82
C LEU A 76 8.27 2.10 -4.12
N LEU A 77 8.62 1.82 -5.38
CA LEU A 77 9.23 0.55 -5.78
C LEU A 77 10.53 0.27 -5.02
N LEU A 78 11.41 1.28 -4.90
CA LEU A 78 12.67 1.11 -4.17
C LEU A 78 12.44 0.76 -2.69
N LYS A 79 11.46 1.43 -2.05
CA LYS A 79 11.08 1.13 -0.67
C LYS A 79 10.51 -0.28 -0.52
N ASN A 80 9.64 -0.70 -1.43
CA ASN A 80 9.04 -2.03 -1.42
C ASN A 80 10.12 -3.11 -1.59
N ASN A 81 11.02 -2.97 -2.57
CA ASN A 81 12.14 -3.90 -2.78
C ASN A 81 13.02 -4.05 -1.53
N HIS A 82 13.32 -2.94 -0.86
CA HIS A 82 14.08 -2.98 0.40
C HIS A 82 13.34 -3.74 1.50
N GLN A 83 12.02 -3.54 1.62
CA GLN A 83 11.21 -4.27 2.60
C GLN A 83 11.14 -5.76 2.29
N GLN A 84 11.01 -6.16 1.02
CA GLN A 84 11.07 -7.56 0.61
C GLN A 84 12.39 -8.20 1.05
N LEU A 85 13.53 -7.55 0.78
CA LEU A 85 14.85 -8.03 1.18
C LEU A 85 14.99 -8.22 2.70
N LEU A 86 14.46 -7.29 3.49
CA LEU A 86 14.49 -7.40 4.95
C LEU A 86 13.63 -8.56 5.45
N VAL A 87 12.44 -8.76 4.87
CA VAL A 87 11.56 -9.88 5.23
C VAL A 87 12.21 -11.21 4.85
N GLU A 88 12.82 -11.31 3.66
CA GLU A 88 13.55 -12.51 3.24
C GLU A 88 14.71 -12.86 4.16
N ARG A 89 15.49 -11.86 4.60
CA ARG A 89 16.57 -12.08 5.57
C ARG A 89 16.03 -12.63 6.89
N LYS A 90 14.88 -12.12 7.36
CA LYS A 90 14.22 -12.60 8.58
C LYS A 90 13.72 -14.04 8.43
N ILE A 91 13.08 -14.36 7.30
CA ILE A 91 12.65 -15.72 6.97
C ILE A 91 13.85 -16.68 7.00
N LYS A 92 14.92 -16.37 6.26
CA LYS A 92 16.15 -17.18 6.24
C LYS A 92 16.77 -17.38 7.62
N ALA A 93 16.76 -16.35 8.47
CA ALA A 93 17.28 -16.45 9.83
C ALA A 93 16.43 -17.38 10.70
N LEU A 94 15.11 -17.35 10.55
CA LEU A 94 14.19 -18.22 11.28
C LEU A 94 14.25 -19.66 10.79
N GLU A 95 14.28 -19.89 9.47
CA GLU A 95 14.48 -21.21 8.88
C GLU A 95 15.77 -21.86 9.39
N LYS A 96 16.88 -21.09 9.46
CA LYS A 96 18.14 -21.59 10.03
C LYS A 96 17.99 -22.01 11.50
N LYS A 97 17.29 -21.21 12.31
CA LYS A 97 17.02 -21.53 13.72
C LYS A 97 16.15 -22.78 13.84
N GLN A 98 15.09 -22.88 13.05
CA GLN A 98 14.19 -24.03 13.02
C GLN A 98 14.93 -25.31 12.60
N ASN A 99 15.77 -25.22 11.56
CA ASN A 99 16.59 -26.34 11.09
C ASN A 99 17.61 -26.79 12.15
N ALA A 100 18.29 -25.85 12.82
CA ALA A 100 19.21 -26.18 13.91
C ALA A 100 18.50 -26.84 15.10
N LEU A 101 17.28 -26.41 15.41
CA LEU A 101 16.46 -27.03 16.44
C LEU A 101 16.04 -28.45 16.02
N ALA A 102 15.57 -28.63 14.79
CA ALA A 102 15.20 -29.94 14.25
C ALA A 102 16.38 -30.93 14.21
N THR A 103 17.59 -30.49 13.85
CA THR A 103 18.79 -31.35 13.91
C THR A 103 19.16 -31.69 15.33
N SER A 104 19.13 -30.73 16.26
CA SER A 104 19.40 -30.98 17.68
C SER A 104 18.45 -32.02 18.27
N LYS A 105 17.16 -31.95 17.93
CA LYS A 105 16.14 -32.92 18.34
C LYS A 105 16.40 -34.31 17.80
N LYS A 106 16.73 -34.43 16.51
CA LYS A 106 17.08 -35.71 15.88
C LYS A 106 18.29 -36.35 16.57
N LEU A 107 19.31 -35.55 16.88
CA LEU A 107 20.51 -36.02 17.58
C LEU A 107 20.19 -36.48 19.01
N ILE A 108 19.45 -35.66 19.78
CA ILE A 108 19.04 -36.02 21.15
C ILE A 108 18.21 -37.30 21.14
N ALA A 109 17.23 -37.43 20.24
CA ALA A 109 16.41 -38.63 20.13
C ALA A 109 17.25 -39.88 19.79
N HIS A 110 18.28 -39.73 18.94
CA HIS A 110 19.19 -40.83 18.63
C HIS A 110 20.10 -41.20 19.81
N LEU A 111 20.58 -40.22 20.57
CA LEU A 111 21.40 -40.44 21.76
C LEU A 111 20.60 -41.10 22.89
N LEU A 112 19.34 -40.70 23.09
CA LEU A 112 18.43 -41.33 24.06
C LEU A 112 18.04 -42.76 23.67
N LYS A 113 18.04 -43.14 22.39
CA LYS A 113 17.85 -44.55 22.00
C LYS A 113 18.96 -45.49 22.51
N ASN A 114 20.13 -44.95 22.85
CA ASN A 114 21.28 -45.70 23.38
C ASN A 114 21.43 -45.55 24.91
N GLU A 115 20.35 -45.23 25.62
CA GLU A 115 20.30 -44.95 27.06
C GLU A 115 20.96 -46.01 27.95
N SER A 116 20.92 -47.29 27.55
CA SER A 116 21.44 -48.42 28.34
C SER A 116 22.96 -48.41 28.55
N LYS A 117 23.71 -47.60 27.79
CA LYS A 117 25.18 -47.47 27.91
C LYS A 117 25.63 -46.13 28.52
N MET A 118 24.71 -45.23 28.87
CA MET A 118 25.04 -43.86 29.31
C MET A 118 25.10 -43.71 30.83
N LYS A 119 25.98 -42.81 31.31
CA LYS A 119 26.05 -42.48 32.74
C LYS A 119 24.82 -41.65 33.15
N LYS A 120 24.33 -41.82 34.40
CA LYS A 120 23.18 -41.06 34.94
C LYS A 120 23.28 -39.54 34.73
N ASN A 121 24.48 -38.99 34.86
CA ASN A 121 24.72 -37.55 34.69
C ASN A 121 24.55 -37.09 33.23
N GLU A 122 24.99 -37.90 32.26
CA GLU A 122 24.84 -37.62 30.82
C GLU A 122 23.36 -37.64 30.41
N LEU A 123 22.63 -38.61 30.97
CA LEU A 123 21.19 -38.78 30.76
C LEU A 123 20.38 -37.59 31.34
N ALA A 124 20.79 -37.07 32.50
CA ALA A 124 20.19 -35.87 33.10
C ALA A 124 20.44 -34.61 32.24
N VAL A 125 21.65 -34.47 31.70
CA VAL A 125 22.00 -33.36 30.78
C VAL A 125 21.16 -33.43 29.51
N LEU A 126 21.05 -34.59 28.86
CA LEU A 126 20.25 -34.77 27.64
C LEU A 126 18.78 -34.44 27.86
N LYS A 127 18.19 -34.91 28.97
CA LYS A 127 16.79 -34.58 29.34
C LYS A 127 16.59 -33.08 29.57
N SER A 128 17.57 -32.40 30.18
CA SER A 128 17.49 -30.94 30.38
C SER A 128 17.53 -30.15 29.07
N ILE A 129 18.30 -30.63 28.08
CA ILE A 129 18.39 -30.02 26.74
C ILE A 129 17.10 -30.30 25.94
N GLU A 130 16.51 -31.49 26.09
CA GLU A 130 15.22 -31.83 25.49
C GLU A 130 14.09 -30.91 26.01
N VAL A 131 14.05 -30.63 27.31
CA VAL A 131 13.06 -29.72 27.90
C VAL A 131 13.27 -28.29 27.40
N LYS A 132 14.51 -27.82 27.33
CA LYS A 132 14.83 -26.48 26.80
C LYS A 132 14.44 -26.32 25.33
N SER A 133 14.71 -27.33 24.50
CA SER A 133 14.34 -27.31 23.08
C SER A 133 12.82 -27.37 22.85
N LYS A 134 12.07 -28.10 23.69
CA LYS A 134 10.59 -28.06 23.68
C LYS A 134 10.06 -26.68 24.06
N ASN A 135 10.62 -26.02 25.08
CA ASN A 135 10.19 -24.69 25.48
C ASN A 135 10.48 -23.62 24.41
N GLN A 136 11.58 -23.77 23.66
CA GLN A 136 11.88 -22.89 22.52
C GLN A 136 10.88 -23.06 21.37
N GLU A 137 10.25 -24.23 21.19
CA GLU A 137 9.20 -24.40 20.17
C GLU A 137 7.85 -23.79 20.57
N ILE A 138 7.62 -23.57 21.87
CA ILE A 138 6.42 -22.88 22.37
C ILE A 138 6.42 -21.41 21.92
N GLU A 139 7.62 -20.81 21.73
CA GLU A 139 7.75 -19.63 20.88
C GLU A 139 7.41 -20.07 19.44
N ASN A 140 6.16 -19.82 19.04
CA ASN A 140 5.51 -20.40 17.87
C ASN A 140 6.17 -19.99 16.54
N TYR A 141 7.33 -20.59 16.23
CA TYR A 141 8.14 -20.31 15.04
C TYR A 141 7.34 -20.51 13.75
N ALA A 142 6.41 -21.48 13.73
CA ALA A 142 5.53 -21.73 12.59
C ALA A 142 4.58 -20.56 12.32
N ALA A 143 3.94 -20.03 13.36
CA ALA A 143 3.07 -18.86 13.23
C ALA A 143 3.86 -17.61 12.80
N LEU A 144 5.07 -17.44 13.34
CA LEU A 144 5.93 -16.29 13.01
C LEU A 144 6.49 -16.39 11.59
N LEU A 145 6.83 -17.58 11.12
CA LEU A 145 7.22 -17.84 9.73
C LEU A 145 6.06 -17.52 8.79
N LEU A 146 4.86 -18.04 9.07
CA LEU A 146 3.65 -17.79 8.29
C LEU A 146 3.35 -16.28 8.18
N GLN A 147 3.47 -15.54 9.28
CA GLN A 147 3.29 -14.08 9.27
C GLN A 147 4.27 -13.36 8.35
N LEU A 148 5.54 -13.81 8.33
CA LEU A 148 6.56 -13.22 7.46
C LEU A 148 6.38 -13.60 5.99
N GLU A 149 5.93 -14.83 5.71
CA GLU A 149 5.59 -15.30 4.36
C GLU A 149 4.41 -14.51 3.80
N LEU A 150 3.32 -14.38 4.55
CA LEU A 150 2.17 -13.55 4.18
C LEU A 150 2.59 -12.10 3.91
N LYS A 151 3.46 -11.55 4.77
CA LYS A 151 3.99 -10.20 4.57
C LYS A 151 4.81 -10.07 3.28
N LYS A 152 5.59 -11.09 2.93
CA LYS A 152 6.34 -11.14 1.67
C LYS A 152 5.39 -11.16 0.47
N GLU A 153 4.33 -11.96 0.51
CA GLU A 153 3.33 -12.03 -0.57
C GLU A 153 2.62 -10.70 -0.79
N VAL A 154 2.22 -10.03 0.28
CA VAL A 154 1.62 -8.69 0.20
C VAL A 154 2.55 -7.69 -0.47
N LEU A 155 3.84 -7.71 -0.13
CA LEU A 155 4.82 -6.82 -0.74
C LEU A 155 5.04 -7.12 -2.23
N ILE A 156 5.05 -8.39 -2.63
CA ILE A 156 5.14 -8.80 -4.05
C ILE A 156 3.89 -8.33 -4.82
N PHE A 157 2.72 -8.43 -4.21
CA PHE A 157 1.48 -7.96 -4.82
C PHE A 157 1.47 -6.44 -4.98
N GLU A 158 1.91 -5.70 -3.96
CA GLU A 158 2.09 -4.26 -4.03
C GLU A 158 3.06 -3.87 -5.15
N GLU A 159 4.18 -4.56 -5.30
CA GLU A 159 5.14 -4.32 -6.39
C GLU A 159 4.48 -4.49 -7.76
N LYS A 160 3.69 -5.56 -7.96
CA LYS A 160 2.94 -5.79 -9.21
C LYS A 160 1.95 -4.65 -9.48
N LEU A 161 1.27 -4.14 -8.46
CA LEU A 161 0.37 -2.99 -8.60
C LEU A 161 1.12 -1.70 -8.96
N LEU A 162 2.27 -1.45 -8.33
CA LEU A 162 3.09 -0.28 -8.62
C LEU A 162 3.64 -0.31 -10.05
N ARG A 163 4.07 -1.48 -10.52
CA ARG A 163 4.52 -1.68 -11.92
C ARG A 163 3.41 -1.49 -12.94
N LYS A 164 2.18 -1.90 -12.63
CA LYS A 164 1.00 -1.66 -13.51
C LYS A 164 0.63 -0.18 -13.62
N LYS A 165 1.01 0.63 -12.64
CA LYS A 165 0.71 2.08 -12.58
C LYS A 165 1.83 2.95 -13.17
N LEU A 166 3.00 2.36 -13.42
CA LEU A 166 4.14 2.98 -14.11
C LEU A 166 3.98 2.84 -15.62
#